data_AF-A0A8H7V198-F1
#
_entry.id   AF-A0A8H7V198-F1
#
_cell.length_a   1.000
_cell.length_b   1.000
_cell.length_c   1.000
_cell.angle_alpha   90.00
_cell.angle_beta   90.00
_cell.angle_gamma   90.00
#
_symmetry.space_group_name_H-M   'P 1'
#
loop_
_entity.id
_entity.type
_entity.pdbx_description
1 polymer ?
#
loop_
_entity_poly.entity_id
_entity_poly.type
_entity_poly.pdbx_seq_one_letter_code
_entity_poly.pdbx_strand_id
1 'polypeptide(L)'
;MATDGGLPFDLSTVKTKADEDHVRKNKRIFGIKEAPTFYPTREEFKDPLSYIEKISLQGKKYGIIKIVLPKEYKPGLCTQTMYFHVKRSQVRLPKRYYAK
;
A
#
# COMPACT_ATOMS: atom_id res chain seq x y z
N MET A 1 21.78 -27.25 25.30
CA MET A 1 20.44 -26.71 25.00
C MET A 1 20.66 -25.30 24.47
N ALA A 2 20.51 -25.09 23.16
CA ALA A 2 20.82 -23.80 22.52
C ALA A 2 19.62 -22.86 22.64
N THR A 3 19.82 -21.70 23.26
CA THR A 3 18.84 -20.61 23.33
C THR A 3 19.02 -19.71 22.12
N ASP A 4 18.44 -20.07 20.98
CA ASP A 4 18.32 -19.18 19.82
C ASP A 4 17.14 -18.21 20.04
N GLY A 5 17.22 -17.42 21.12
CA GLY A 5 16.21 -16.47 21.53
C GLY A 5 16.59 -15.06 21.12
N GLY A 6 16.42 -14.72 19.84
CA GLY A 6 16.48 -13.33 19.39
C GLY A 6 15.47 -12.46 20.17
N LEU A 7 15.86 -11.23 20.51
CA LEU A 7 15.05 -10.29 21.28
C LEU A 7 13.63 -10.16 20.69
N PRO A 8 12.58 -10.10 21.54
CA PRO A 8 11.22 -9.91 21.07
C PRO A 8 11.11 -8.62 20.27
N PHE A 9 10.52 -8.71 19.08
CA PHE A 9 10.35 -7.56 18.20
C PHE A 9 9.44 -6.52 18.86
N ASP A 10 9.99 -5.33 19.10
CA ASP A 10 9.29 -4.23 19.76
C ASP A 10 8.39 -3.47 18.76
N LEU A 11 7.07 -3.66 18.92
CA LEU A 11 6.04 -3.03 18.09
C LEU A 11 5.94 -1.51 18.28
N SER A 12 6.48 -0.95 19.37
CA SER A 12 6.44 0.49 19.64
C SER A 12 7.37 1.31 18.73
N THR A 13 8.42 0.67 18.21
CA THR A 13 9.40 1.28 17.30
C THR A 13 8.90 1.36 15.85
N VAL A 14 7.81 0.66 15.53
CA VAL A 14 7.24 0.64 14.17
C VAL A 14 6.50 1.95 13.89
N LYS A 15 6.91 2.66 12.84
CA LYS A 15 6.17 3.82 12.33
C LYS A 15 4.81 3.35 11.79
N THR A 16 3.74 3.65 12.53
CA THR A 16 2.34 3.31 12.18
C THR A 16 1.55 4.50 11.63
N LYS A 17 2.10 5.71 11.70
CA LYS A 17 1.45 6.91 11.14
C LYS A 17 1.56 6.88 9.63
N ALA A 18 0.42 6.97 8.95
CA ALA A 18 0.40 7.26 7.53
C ALA A 18 0.99 8.65 7.33
N ASP A 19 2.09 8.74 6.59
CA ASP A 19 2.61 10.02 6.12
C ASP A 19 1.54 10.71 5.25
N GLU A 20 1.41 12.04 5.36
CA GLU A 20 0.49 12.87 4.55
C GLU A 20 0.59 12.53 3.05
N ASP A 21 -0.46 12.77 2.26
CA ASP A 21 -0.47 12.43 0.83
C ASP A 21 0.71 13.07 0.08
N HIS A 22 1.71 12.25 -0.26
CA HIS A 22 2.85 12.69 -1.04
C HIS A 22 2.42 12.75 -2.51
N VAL A 23 2.00 13.94 -2.96
CA VAL A 23 1.90 14.22 -4.40
C VAL A 23 3.28 14.02 -5.01
N ARG A 24 3.38 13.13 -6.00
CA ARG A 24 4.64 12.87 -6.69
C ARG A 24 5.10 14.14 -7.38
N LYS A 25 6.24 14.69 -6.92
CA LYS A 25 6.84 15.91 -7.48
C LYS A 25 7.52 15.68 -8.84
N ASN A 26 7.96 14.45 -9.10
CA ASN A 26 8.75 14.10 -10.30
C ASN A 26 7.91 13.40 -11.37
N LYS A 27 8.20 13.72 -12.64
CA LYS A 27 7.56 13.13 -13.83
C LYS A 27 7.98 11.66 -13.99
N ARG A 28 7.04 10.79 -14.39
CA ARG A 28 7.34 9.37 -14.65
C ARG A 28 8.23 9.19 -15.88
N ILE A 29 9.13 8.21 -15.82
CA ILE A 29 10.13 7.87 -16.84
C ILE A 29 9.58 7.62 -18.26
N PHE A 30 8.27 7.43 -18.43
CA PHE A 30 7.61 7.25 -19.74
C PHE A 30 6.37 8.14 -19.92
N GLY A 31 6.21 9.19 -19.11
CA GLY A 31 5.03 10.06 -19.18
C GLY A 31 3.69 9.35 -18.91
N ILE A 32 3.73 8.16 -18.30
CA ILE A 32 2.54 7.37 -17.96
C ILE A 32 1.65 8.18 -17.01
N LYS A 33 0.36 8.29 -17.35
CA LYS A 33 -0.63 8.97 -16.52
C LYS A 33 -0.85 8.19 -15.22
N GLU A 34 -1.03 8.91 -14.12
CA GLU A 34 -1.34 8.29 -12.85
C GLU A 34 -2.77 7.75 -12.83
N ALA A 35 -2.97 6.68 -12.05
CA ALA A 35 -4.30 6.20 -11.77
C ALA A 35 -5.08 7.26 -10.98
N PRO A 36 -6.39 7.40 -11.20
CA PRO A 36 -7.21 8.30 -10.41
C PRO A 36 -7.16 7.90 -8.93
N THR A 37 -7.06 8.90 -8.06
CA THR A 37 -7.03 8.72 -6.61
C THR A 37 -8.30 9.28 -6.01
N PHE A 38 -8.98 8.47 -5.21
CA PHE A 38 -10.25 8.80 -4.56
C PHE A 38 -10.07 8.90 -3.05
N TYR A 39 -10.75 9.88 -2.46
CA TYR A 39 -10.73 10.17 -1.02
C TYR A 39 -12.17 10.10 -0.49
N PRO A 40 -12.68 8.89 -0.17
CA PRO A 40 -14.01 8.73 0.41
C PRO A 40 -14.14 9.49 1.72
N THR A 41 -15.35 9.98 2.00
CA THR A 41 -15.70 10.47 3.33
C THR A 41 -15.91 9.30 4.29
N ARG A 42 -16.01 9.57 5.59
CA ARG A 42 -16.27 8.53 6.60
C ARG A 42 -17.59 7.80 6.38
N GLU A 43 -18.60 8.50 5.88
CA GLU A 43 -19.92 7.94 5.58
C GLU A 43 -19.84 6.99 4.38
N GLU A 44 -19.18 7.42 3.31
CA GLU A 44 -18.96 6.59 2.11
C GLU A 44 -18.08 5.37 2.40
N PHE A 45 -17.12 5.52 3.31
CA PHE A 45 -16.24 4.43 3.71
C PHE A 45 -16.93 3.37 4.59
N LYS A 46 -18.08 3.69 5.19
CA LYS A 46 -18.85 2.74 5.99
C LYS A 46 -19.31 1.54 5.15
N ASP A 47 -19.71 1.79 3.90
CA ASP A 47 -20.14 0.78 2.93
C ASP A 47 -19.22 0.75 1.70
N PRO A 48 -18.04 0.11 1.80
CA PRO A 48 -17.00 0.20 0.77
C PRO A 48 -17.42 -0.39 -0.57
N LEU A 49 -18.28 -1.42 -0.59
CA LEU A 49 -18.78 -2.02 -1.83
C LEU A 49 -19.62 -1.04 -2.64
N SER A 50 -20.52 -0.31 -1.97
CA SER A 50 -21.34 0.72 -2.62
C SER A 50 -20.46 1.84 -3.18
N TYR A 51 -19.41 2.23 -2.45
CA TYR A 51 -18.45 3.21 -2.94
C TYR A 51 -17.67 2.72 -4.17
N ILE A 52 -17.24 1.45 -4.18
CA ILE A 52 -16.55 0.84 -5.31
C ILE A 52 -17.45 0.79 -6.55
N GLU A 53 -18.75 0.48 -6.39
CA GLU A 53 -19.72 0.51 -7.48
C GLU A 53 -19.85 1.90 -8.09
N LYS A 54 -19.92 2.95 -7.27
CA LYS A 54 -19.99 4.36 -7.74
C LYS A 54 -18.75 4.74 -8.57
N ILE A 55 -17.56 4.35 -8.14
CA ILE A 55 -16.30 4.70 -8.82
C ILE A 55 -15.93 3.72 -9.95
N SER A 56 -16.60 2.57 -10.04
CA SER A 56 -16.32 1.50 -11.01
C SER A 56 -16.31 2.01 -12.46
N LEU A 57 -17.27 2.87 -12.81
CA LEU A 57 -17.35 3.44 -14.15
C LEU A 57 -16.11 4.25 -14.52
N GLN A 58 -15.58 5.04 -13.56
CA GLN A 58 -14.36 5.81 -13.75
C GLN A 58 -13.12 4.91 -13.76
N GLY A 59 -13.07 3.92 -12.86
CA GLY A 59 -11.97 2.98 -12.73
C GLY A 59 -11.78 2.08 -13.94
N LYS A 60 -12.88 1.65 -14.59
CA LYS A 60 -12.86 0.79 -15.79
C LYS A 60 -12.04 1.38 -16.93
N LYS A 61 -12.00 2.71 -17.05
CA LYS A 61 -11.21 3.41 -18.09
C LYS A 61 -9.70 3.27 -17.89
N TYR A 62 -9.25 3.17 -16.64
CA TYR A 62 -7.82 3.15 -16.29
C TYR A 62 -7.33 1.73 -15.91
N GLY A 63 -8.26 0.82 -15.58
CA GLY A 63 -7.98 -0.55 -15.14
C GLY A 63 -7.55 -0.66 -13.66
N ILE A 64 -6.95 0.40 -13.11
CA ILE A 64 -6.52 0.47 -11.69
C ILE A 64 -6.92 1.84 -11.13
N ILE A 65 -7.30 1.86 -9.85
CA ILE A 65 -7.61 3.07 -9.07
C ILE A 65 -6.91 3.02 -7.72
N LYS A 66 -6.64 4.19 -7.12
CA LYS A 66 -6.13 4.31 -5.76
C LYS A 66 -7.24 4.86 -4.86
N ILE A 67 -7.46 4.25 -3.70
CA ILE A 67 -8.38 4.78 -2.68
C ILE A 67 -7.55 5.10 -1.45
N VAL A 68 -7.60 6.35 -1.00
CA VAL A 68 -6.94 6.80 0.23
C VAL A 68 -7.98 6.90 1.32
N LEU A 69 -7.74 6.19 2.41
CA LEU A 69 -8.67 6.11 3.53
C LEU A 69 -8.71 7.42 4.32
N PRO A 70 -9.85 7.73 4.99
CA PRO A 70 -9.92 8.87 5.90
C PRO A 70 -8.85 8.78 7.01
N LYS A 71 -8.28 9.93 7.40
CA LYS A 71 -7.21 10.02 8.41
C LYS A 71 -7.57 9.43 9.78
N GLU A 72 -8.86 9.36 10.08
CA GLU A 72 -9.43 8.79 11.30
C GLU A 72 -9.37 7.27 11.34
N TYR A 73 -9.34 6.60 10.19
CA TYR A 73 -9.33 5.15 10.09
C TYR A 73 -7.90 4.60 10.21
N LYS A 74 -7.58 4.05 11.38
CA LYS A 74 -6.26 3.46 11.69
C LYS A 74 -6.45 2.05 12.25
N PRO A 75 -6.51 1.02 11.40
CA PRO A 75 -6.56 -0.35 11.89
C PRO A 75 -5.24 -0.68 12.59
N GLY A 76 -5.33 -1.32 13.75
CA GLY A 76 -4.15 -1.87 14.43
C GLY A 76 -3.52 -2.98 13.59
N LEU A 77 -2.20 -3.11 13.65
CA LEU A 77 -1.52 -4.26 13.08
C LEU A 77 -1.73 -5.47 14.01
N CYS A 78 -2.47 -6.48 13.55
CA CYS A 78 -2.86 -7.64 14.38
C CYS A 78 -1.85 -8.80 14.36
N THR A 79 -0.66 -8.64 13.80
CA THR A 79 0.32 -9.75 13.74
C THR A 79 0.99 -9.93 15.10
N GLN A 80 0.75 -11.08 15.73
CA GLN A 80 1.59 -11.54 16.83
C GLN A 80 2.95 -11.93 16.27
N THR A 81 3.98 -11.18 16.66
CA THR A 81 5.37 -11.46 16.33
C THR A 81 5.80 -12.73 17.04
N MET A 82 5.73 -13.87 16.36
CA MET A 82 6.59 -14.98 16.74
C MET A 82 7.30 -15.61 15.55
N TYR A 83 6.66 -16.15 14.51
CA TYR A 83 7.43 -16.72 13.38
C TYR A 83 6.66 -16.71 12.05
N PHE A 84 6.91 -15.73 11.19
CA PHE A 84 6.49 -15.79 9.78
C PHE A 84 7.67 -16.28 8.92
N HIS A 85 7.73 -17.58 8.64
CA HIS A 85 8.72 -18.14 7.71
C HIS A 85 8.34 -17.81 6.27
N VAL A 86 8.85 -16.69 5.75
CA VAL A 86 8.66 -16.29 4.35
C VAL A 86 9.88 -16.68 3.53
N LYS A 87 9.72 -17.66 2.63
CA LYS A 87 10.73 -17.94 1.59
C LYS A 87 10.55 -16.94 0.45
N ARG A 88 11.51 -16.04 0.29
CA ARG A 88 11.52 -15.10 -0.86
C ARG A 88 11.98 -15.85 -2.10
N SER A 89 11.18 -15.82 -3.16
CA SER A 89 11.64 -16.21 -4.49
C SER A 89 12.52 -15.11 -5.07
N GLN A 90 13.67 -15.46 -5.63
CA GLN A 90 14.54 -14.50 -6.32
C GLN A 90 13.97 -14.20 -7.71
N VAL A 91 13.60 -12.95 -7.95
CA VAL A 91 13.26 -12.45 -9.28
C VAL A 91 14.52 -11.84 -9.89
N ARG A 92 15.16 -12.53 -10.85
CA ARG A 92 16.23 -11.96 -11.67
C ARG A 92 15.60 -11.15 -12.80
N LEU A 93 15.62 -9.83 -12.67
CA LEU A 93 15.31 -8.95 -13.77
C LEU A 93 16.53 -8.90 -14.71
N PRO A 94 16.37 -9.14 -16.02
CA PRO A 94 17.45 -8.88 -16.97
C PRO A 94 17.82 -7.40 -16.93
N LYS A 95 19.11 -7.09 -17.05
CA LYS A 95 19.57 -5.70 -17.24
C LYS A 95 19.00 -5.20 -18.57
N ARG A 96 17.84 -4.56 -18.53
CA ARG A 96 17.31 -3.84 -19.69
C ARG A 96 18.16 -2.59 -19.89
N TYR A 97 18.96 -2.61 -20.95
CA TYR A 97 19.52 -1.40 -21.54
C TYR A 97 18.35 -0.51 -21.97
N TYR A 98 18.20 0.65 -21.36
CA TYR A 98 17.38 1.71 -21.94
C TYR A 98 18.30 2.54 -22.84
N ALA A 99 18.06 2.50 -24.14
CA ALA A 99 18.65 3.42 -25.09
C ALA A 99 17.91 4.76 -25.04
N LYS A 100 18.71 5.83 -24.89
CA LYS A 100 18.49 7.29 -24.99
C LYS A 100 17.06 7.83 -25.04
#